data_AF-A0AAW2LEY0-F1
#
_entry.id   AF-A0AAW2LEY0-F1
#
_cell.length_a   1.000
_cell.length_b   1.000
_cell.length_c   1.000
_cell.angle_alpha   90.00
_cell.angle_beta   90.00
_cell.angle_gamma   90.00
#
_symmetry.space_group_name_H-M   'P 1'
#
loop_
_entity.id
_entity.type
_entity.pdbx_description
1 polymer ?
#
loop_
_entity_poly.entity_id
_entity_poly.type
_entity_poly.pdbx_seq_one_letter_code
_entity_poly.pdbx_strand_id
1 'polypeptide(L)'
;MVALVSDGVSNYAKKLLQADGWIVKTISLLENPNQVRPTRFWGVYTKLKIFNMTDYKKVVYLDADTIVVKNIEDLFKCQKFCANLKHSERLNSGVMVVEPSEEVFKDMMTKVNTMYSYTGGDQGFLNSYFPDFANARIFDPYASAEELKSRPIPQMERLSTLYNADVGLYMLANKVTSLCLFCIFCGYPPVRRRGCYCSSKHYDGLGGWLMRQNFVLFITTGPLKPWDWWTHWLVKPVDVWQNARIKLDETLPGTGGGQNPKDKLLITFLILLPLVFLMFCYYRSYLQLPNAANKVPVFLGAMSVVVCIMAALFSLALSFSIVPRQVMPWTGHLREMSSCDVAACYYGLGMASLALAVLILGVTALFV
;
A
#
# COMPACT_ATOMS: atom_id res chain seq x y z
N MET A 1 -11.23 -4.30 19.16
CA MET A 1 -10.03 -3.50 18.79
C MET A 1 -10.37 -2.01 18.92
N VAL A 2 -9.38 -1.14 19.09
CA VAL A 2 -9.58 0.32 19.24
C VAL A 2 -8.95 1.03 18.05
N ALA A 3 -9.70 1.87 17.36
CA ALA A 3 -9.21 2.72 16.29
C ALA A 3 -9.05 4.16 16.81
N LEU A 4 -7.81 4.66 16.82
CA LEU A 4 -7.53 6.06 17.13
C LEU A 4 -7.70 6.89 15.85
N VAL A 5 -8.73 7.74 15.80
CA VAL A 5 -9.06 8.53 14.60
C VAL A 5 -8.82 10.01 14.84
N SER A 6 -8.11 10.66 13.93
CA SER A 6 -7.92 12.11 13.94
C SER A 6 -9.08 12.84 13.24
N ASP A 7 -9.07 14.17 13.32
CA ASP A 7 -10.11 15.03 12.72
C ASP A 7 -10.19 14.91 11.20
N GLY A 8 -9.09 14.51 10.54
CA GLY A 8 -9.04 14.30 9.09
C GLY A 8 -9.77 13.04 8.60
N VAL A 9 -10.18 12.14 9.50
CA VAL A 9 -10.91 10.92 9.12
C VAL A 9 -12.38 11.23 8.91
N SER A 10 -12.92 10.89 7.74
CA SER A 10 -14.32 11.17 7.38
C SER A 10 -15.31 10.48 8.33
N ASN A 11 -16.48 11.10 8.53
CA ASN A 11 -17.56 10.50 9.33
C ASN A 11 -18.04 9.16 8.78
N TYR A 12 -17.98 8.96 7.46
CA TYR A 12 -18.30 7.68 6.84
C TYR A 12 -17.32 6.59 7.28
N ALA A 13 -16.01 6.85 7.23
CA ALA A 13 -15.00 5.90 7.68
C ALA A 13 -15.12 5.57 9.17
N LYS A 14 -15.43 6.57 10.01
CA LYS A 14 -15.71 6.36 11.45
C LYS A 14 -16.90 5.42 11.66
N LYS A 15 -18.00 5.63 10.93
CA LYS A 15 -19.19 4.77 10.99
C LYS A 15 -18.89 3.34 10.50
N LEU A 16 -18.11 3.20 9.44
CA LEU A 16 -17.70 1.89 8.93
C LEU A 16 -16.87 1.13 9.98
N LEU A 17 -15.89 1.77 10.60
CA LEU A 17 -15.12 1.17 11.70
C LEU A 17 -16.03 0.69 12.85
N GLN A 18 -17.01 1.51 13.24
CA GLN A 18 -17.98 1.13 14.28
C GLN A 18 -18.85 -0.07 13.85
N ALA A 19 -19.29 -0.09 12.60
CA ALA A 19 -20.06 -1.21 12.04
C ALA A 19 -19.23 -2.51 11.98
N ASP A 20 -17.92 -2.39 11.76
CA ASP A 20 -16.94 -3.49 11.83
C ASP A 20 -16.59 -3.89 13.29
N GLY A 21 -17.25 -3.30 14.29
CA GLY A 21 -17.07 -3.63 15.71
C GLY A 21 -15.86 -2.96 16.38
N TRP A 22 -15.26 -1.94 15.77
CA TRP A 22 -14.18 -1.18 16.39
C TRP A 22 -14.70 -0.15 17.38
N ILE A 23 -13.99 -0.01 18.50
CA ILE A 23 -14.15 1.12 19.40
C ILE A 23 -13.41 2.30 18.77
N VAL A 24 -14.15 3.29 18.27
CA VAL A 24 -13.57 4.47 17.62
C VAL A 24 -13.32 5.56 18.66
N LYS A 25 -12.05 5.82 18.98
CA LYS A 25 -11.63 6.89 19.90
C LYS A 25 -11.08 8.06 19.10
N THR A 26 -11.78 9.20 19.13
CA THR A 26 -11.31 10.42 18.47
C THR A 26 -10.16 11.02 19.28
N ILE A 27 -9.10 11.43 18.59
CA ILE A 27 -7.90 11.99 19.19
C ILE A 27 -7.45 13.25 18.42
N SER A 28 -7.02 14.28 19.14
CA SER A 28 -6.40 15.43 18.48
C SER A 28 -5.05 15.05 17.88
N LEU A 29 -4.65 15.72 16.80
CA LEU A 29 -3.31 15.52 16.23
C LEU A 29 -2.25 16.09 17.18
N LEU A 30 -1.10 15.42 17.25
CA LEU A 30 0.12 15.99 17.83
C LEU A 30 0.99 16.48 16.67
N GLU A 31 1.21 17.79 16.65
CA GLU A 31 2.03 18.46 15.62
C GLU A 31 3.46 17.93 15.66
N ASN A 32 4.02 17.69 14.47
CA ASN A 32 5.42 17.34 14.32
C ASN A 32 6.28 18.63 14.35
N PRO A 33 7.15 18.81 15.36
CA PRO A 33 7.96 20.02 15.47
C PRO A 33 9.08 20.11 14.42
N ASN A 34 9.33 19.05 13.66
CA ASN A 34 10.37 19.01 12.64
C ASN A 34 9.86 19.61 11.32
N GLN A 35 10.08 20.90 11.12
CA GLN A 35 9.60 21.67 9.95
C GLN A 35 10.22 21.25 8.60
N VAL A 36 11.36 20.53 8.60
CA VAL A 36 12.16 20.22 7.39
C VAL A 36 11.75 18.89 6.71
N ARG A 37 10.48 18.47 6.85
CA ARG A 37 10.02 17.15 6.39
C ARG A 37 8.74 17.28 5.57
N PRO A 38 8.47 16.35 4.63
CA PRO A 38 7.28 16.44 3.78
C PRO A 38 6.00 16.51 4.61
N THR A 39 5.02 17.29 4.16
CA THR A 39 3.71 17.51 4.80
C THR A 39 3.01 16.23 5.24
N ARG A 40 3.27 15.10 4.57
CA ARG A 40 2.78 13.77 4.94
C ARG A 40 3.17 13.33 6.36
N PHE A 41 4.24 13.88 6.94
CA PHE A 41 4.72 13.56 8.28
C PHE A 41 4.23 14.52 9.37
N TRP A 42 3.33 15.45 9.03
CA TRP A 42 2.76 16.42 9.96
C TRP A 42 2.18 15.78 11.24
N GLY A 43 1.46 14.67 11.10
CA GLY A 43 0.71 14.05 12.21
C GLY A 43 1.36 12.82 12.84
N VAL A 44 2.58 12.43 12.45
CA VAL A 44 3.15 11.12 12.85
C VAL A 44 3.42 11.00 14.35
N TYR A 45 3.68 12.12 15.02
CA TYR A 45 3.88 12.18 16.47
C TYR A 45 2.60 11.84 17.25
N THR A 46 1.43 11.90 16.61
CA THR A 46 0.15 11.51 17.23
C THR A 46 0.19 10.08 17.79
N LYS A 47 1.03 9.21 17.21
CA LYS A 47 1.30 7.86 17.71
C LYS A 47 1.75 7.83 19.18
N LEU A 48 2.44 8.86 19.67
CA LEU A 48 2.90 8.95 21.07
C LEU A 48 1.73 8.97 22.07
N LYS A 49 0.51 9.28 21.65
CA LYS A 49 -0.67 9.29 22.53
C LYS A 49 -1.02 7.93 23.13
N ILE A 50 -0.52 6.83 22.54
CA ILE A 50 -0.73 5.49 23.11
C ILE A 50 -0.10 5.34 24.50
N PHE A 51 0.95 6.10 24.81
CA PHE A 51 1.59 6.11 26.12
C PHE A 51 0.69 6.70 27.20
N ASN A 52 -0.35 7.46 26.83
CA ASN A 52 -1.33 8.04 27.77
C ASN A 52 -2.68 7.31 27.78
N MET A 53 -2.78 6.12 27.19
CA MET A 53 -4.01 5.33 27.19
C MET A 53 -4.18 4.54 28.50
N THR A 54 -4.14 5.24 29.63
CA THR A 54 -4.16 4.66 30.99
C THR A 54 -5.47 3.95 31.36
N ASP A 55 -6.53 4.10 30.55
CA ASP A 55 -7.74 3.27 30.59
C ASP A 55 -7.44 1.77 30.30
N TYR A 56 -6.25 1.47 29.76
CA TYR A 56 -5.79 0.13 29.42
C TYR A 56 -4.51 -0.23 30.19
N LYS A 57 -4.47 -1.44 30.75
CA LYS A 57 -3.27 -1.98 31.40
C LYS A 57 -2.11 -2.21 30.41
N LYS A 58 -2.44 -2.53 29.16
CA LYS A 58 -1.47 -2.83 28.10
C LYS A 58 -2.05 -2.46 26.74
N VAL A 59 -1.22 -1.90 25.88
CA VAL A 59 -1.60 -1.52 24.51
C VAL A 59 -0.63 -2.18 23.54
N VAL A 60 -1.14 -3.01 22.64
CA VAL A 60 -0.42 -3.46 21.45
C VAL A 60 -0.82 -2.53 20.31
N TYR A 61 0.09 -1.65 19.94
CA TYR A 61 -0.07 -0.72 18.83
C TYR A 61 0.38 -1.34 17.52
N LEU A 62 -0.42 -1.11 16.47
CA LEU A 62 -0.18 -1.53 15.10
C LEU A 62 -0.37 -0.32 14.18
N ASP A 63 0.60 -0.04 13.31
CA ASP A 63 0.38 0.93 12.23
C ASP A 63 -0.73 0.44 11.28
N ALA A 64 -1.46 1.37 10.67
CA ALA A 64 -2.61 1.07 9.80
C ALA A 64 -2.23 0.32 8.50
N ASP A 65 -0.93 0.26 8.18
CA ASP A 65 -0.33 -0.45 7.06
C ASP A 65 0.39 -1.74 7.51
N THR A 66 -0.10 -2.34 8.59
CA THR A 66 0.27 -3.68 9.04
C THR A 66 -0.87 -4.67 8.80
N ILE A 67 -0.55 -5.95 8.69
CA ILE A 67 -1.52 -7.04 8.63
C ILE A 67 -1.11 -8.16 9.59
N VAL A 68 -2.05 -8.53 10.46
CA VAL A 68 -1.89 -9.63 11.42
C VAL A 68 -2.32 -10.92 10.72
N VAL A 69 -1.39 -11.86 10.56
CA VAL A 69 -1.62 -13.13 9.85
C VAL A 69 -1.71 -14.33 10.81
N LYS A 70 -1.35 -14.15 12.08
CA LYS A 70 -1.46 -15.14 13.17
C LYS A 70 -1.83 -14.47 14.48
N ASN A 71 -2.28 -15.25 15.46
CA ASN A 71 -2.57 -14.75 16.81
C ASN A 71 -1.31 -14.10 17.43
N ILE A 72 -1.45 -12.89 17.97
CA ILE A 72 -0.39 -12.08 18.60
C ILE A 72 -0.65 -11.80 20.08
N GLU A 73 -1.51 -12.58 20.73
CA GLU A 73 -1.93 -12.41 22.12
C GLU A 73 -0.73 -12.48 23.08
N ASP A 74 0.29 -13.26 22.73
CA ASP A 74 1.52 -13.34 23.49
C ASP A 74 2.24 -11.99 23.64
N LEU A 75 2.03 -11.03 22.73
CA LEU A 75 2.58 -9.67 22.87
C LEU A 75 2.09 -8.97 24.14
N PHE A 76 0.91 -9.30 24.66
CA PHE A 76 0.41 -8.74 25.92
C PHE A 76 1.20 -9.21 27.16
N LYS A 77 2.10 -10.20 27.02
CA LYS A 77 3.03 -10.62 28.10
C LYS A 77 4.27 -9.73 28.21
N CYS A 78 4.57 -8.93 27.18
CA CYS A 78 5.62 -7.91 27.25
C CYS A 78 5.39 -7.00 28.46
N GLN A 79 6.45 -6.61 29.17
CA GLN A 79 6.31 -5.80 30.38
C GLN A 79 6.08 -4.32 30.05
N LYS A 80 7.11 -3.47 30.09
CA LYS A 80 6.93 -2.02 30.00
C LYS A 80 6.85 -1.49 28.56
N PHE A 81 7.87 -1.74 27.76
CA PHE A 81 7.93 -1.30 26.37
C PHE A 81 8.56 -2.38 25.48
N CYS A 82 7.89 -2.77 24.41
CA CYS A 82 8.48 -3.63 23.39
C CYS A 82 8.29 -3.04 22.01
N ALA A 83 9.30 -3.19 21.18
CA ALA A 83 9.21 -2.88 19.76
C ALA A 83 10.11 -3.84 18.97
N ASN A 84 10.05 -3.81 17.65
CA ASN A 84 11.00 -4.57 16.85
C ASN A 84 12.25 -3.74 16.54
N LEU A 85 13.39 -4.41 16.47
CA LEU A 85 14.63 -3.84 15.97
C LEU A 85 14.76 -4.13 14.46
N LYS A 86 14.89 -3.08 13.65
CA LYS A 86 15.23 -3.25 12.23
C LYS A 86 16.69 -3.63 12.06
N HIS A 87 17.06 -4.03 10.84
CA HIS A 87 18.43 -4.40 10.47
C HIS A 87 19.48 -3.30 10.76
N SER A 88 19.06 -2.05 10.96
CA SER A 88 19.94 -0.90 11.25
C SER A 88 20.15 -0.61 12.75
N GLU A 89 20.00 -1.59 13.63
CA GLU A 89 20.11 -1.43 15.09
C GLU A 89 19.16 -0.39 15.72
N ARG A 90 18.09 -0.06 15.02
CA ARG A 90 17.13 0.98 15.44
C ARG A 90 15.75 0.39 15.57
N LEU A 91 15.00 0.89 16.55
CA LEU A 91 13.63 0.48 16.77
C LEU A 91 12.75 0.92 15.60
N ASN A 92 11.77 0.08 15.29
CA ASN A 92 10.69 0.40 14.39
C ASN A 92 9.39 0.59 15.15
N SER A 93 8.73 1.73 14.93
CA SER A 93 7.50 2.12 15.63
C SER A 93 6.21 1.60 14.97
N GLY A 94 6.31 0.66 14.02
CA GLY A 94 5.16 0.09 13.33
C GLY A 94 4.37 -0.94 14.14
N VAL A 95 5.07 -1.64 15.04
CA VAL A 95 4.46 -2.54 16.03
C VAL A 95 5.14 -2.27 17.36
N MET A 96 4.36 -1.88 18.36
CA MET A 96 4.85 -1.58 19.71
C MET A 96 3.92 -2.17 20.75
N VAL A 97 4.48 -2.58 21.88
CA VAL A 97 3.73 -2.90 23.09
C VAL A 97 4.09 -1.87 24.14
N VAL A 98 3.09 -1.30 24.80
CA VAL A 98 3.27 -0.23 25.78
C VAL A 98 2.43 -0.55 27.01
N GLU A 99 3.03 -0.44 28.18
CA GLU A 99 2.33 -0.21 29.44
C GLU A 99 2.10 1.30 29.57
N PRO A 100 0.87 1.80 29.37
CA PRO A 100 0.62 3.24 29.36
C PRO A 100 0.95 3.87 30.72
N SER A 101 1.60 5.03 30.69
CA SER A 101 1.97 5.80 31.87
C SER A 101 1.89 7.28 31.55
N GLU A 102 1.06 8.01 32.30
CA GLU A 102 0.93 9.45 32.19
C GLU A 102 2.26 10.17 32.44
N GLU A 103 3.08 9.65 33.38
CA GLU A 103 4.41 10.18 33.67
C GLU A 103 5.34 10.09 32.46
N VAL A 104 5.40 8.93 31.82
CA VAL A 104 6.22 8.71 30.61
C VAL A 104 5.71 9.59 29.47
N PHE A 105 4.40 9.66 29.26
CA PHE A 105 3.83 10.51 28.21
C PHE A 105 4.14 12.00 28.45
N LYS A 106 3.99 12.48 29.69
CA LYS A 106 4.30 13.87 30.05
C LYS A 106 5.78 14.18 29.81
N ASP A 107 6.68 13.29 30.20
CA ASP A 107 8.11 13.42 29.93
C ASP A 107 8.43 13.37 28.42
N MET A 108 7.71 12.56 27.63
CA MET A 108 7.82 12.64 26.16
C MET A 108 7.41 14.02 25.65
N MET A 109 6.28 14.57 26.11
CA MET A 109 5.78 15.87 25.63
C MET A 109 6.74 17.03 25.95
N THR A 110 7.47 17.00 27.08
CA THR A 110 8.50 18.02 27.36
C THR A 110 9.70 17.93 26.42
N LYS A 111 9.95 16.76 25.83
CA LYS A 111 11.08 16.47 24.93
C LYS A 111 10.73 16.54 23.46
N VAL A 112 9.45 16.46 23.06
CA VAL A 112 9.04 16.45 21.64
C VAL A 112 9.66 17.59 20.83
N ASN A 113 9.73 18.80 21.38
CA ASN A 113 10.24 19.99 20.68
C ASN A 113 11.77 20.14 20.73
N THR A 114 12.47 19.41 21.59
CA THR A 114 13.90 19.62 21.90
C THR A 114 14.76 18.42 21.56
N MET A 115 14.21 17.21 21.64
CA MET A 115 14.92 15.97 21.35
C MET A 115 15.07 15.78 19.84
N TYR A 116 16.30 15.51 19.42
CA TYR A 116 16.62 15.25 18.02
C TYR A 116 15.89 14.01 17.49
N SER A 117 15.36 14.08 16.27
CA SER A 117 14.79 12.94 15.55
C SER A 117 15.46 12.78 14.20
N TYR A 118 16.27 11.73 14.02
CA TYR A 118 16.99 11.49 12.77
C TYR A 118 16.06 11.19 11.58
N THR A 119 14.83 10.73 11.83
CA THR A 119 13.78 10.59 10.80
C THR A 119 12.88 11.82 10.70
N GLY A 120 13.06 12.82 11.56
CA GLY A 120 12.16 13.97 11.72
C GLY A 120 10.71 13.55 11.97
N GLY A 121 10.51 12.36 12.54
CA GLY A 121 9.23 11.72 12.79
C GLY A 121 9.24 10.98 14.13
N ASP A 122 8.17 10.24 14.41
CA ASP A 122 7.97 9.47 15.63
C ASP A 122 9.06 8.40 15.84
N GLN A 123 9.42 7.67 14.79
CA GLN A 123 10.41 6.59 14.91
C GLN A 123 11.78 7.12 15.35
N GLY A 124 12.23 8.24 14.77
CA GLY A 124 13.49 8.87 15.15
C GLY A 124 13.48 9.40 16.57
N PHE A 125 12.36 10.03 16.97
CA PHE A 125 12.17 10.52 18.33
C PHE A 125 12.21 9.37 19.35
N LEU A 126 11.49 8.28 19.10
CA LEU A 126 11.45 7.12 19.99
C LEU A 126 12.83 6.46 20.15
N ASN A 127 13.64 6.39 19.08
CA ASN A 127 15.01 5.90 19.18
C ASN A 127 15.90 6.80 20.06
N SER A 128 15.70 8.11 20.00
CA SER A 128 16.41 9.06 20.85
C SER A 128 15.90 9.05 22.30
N TYR A 129 14.61 8.77 22.50
CA TYR A 129 13.99 8.66 23.82
C TYR A 129 14.36 7.36 24.53
N PHE A 130 14.52 6.26 23.78
CA PHE A 130 14.97 4.96 24.28
C PHE A 130 16.36 4.60 23.70
N PRO A 131 17.44 5.32 24.10
CA PRO A 131 18.76 5.17 23.47
C PRO A 131 19.37 3.77 23.65
N ASP A 132 19.07 3.10 24.75
CA ASP A 132 19.58 1.75 25.06
C ASP A 132 18.71 0.62 24.47
N PHE A 133 17.72 0.93 23.64
CA PHE A 133 16.80 -0.08 23.08
C PHE A 133 17.54 -1.16 22.27
N ALA A 134 18.63 -0.81 21.59
CA ALA A 134 19.45 -1.77 20.84
C ALA A 134 20.04 -2.88 21.74
N ASN A 135 20.36 -2.52 22.99
CA ASN A 135 20.93 -3.42 24.00
C ASN A 135 19.87 -4.16 24.82
N ALA A 136 18.59 -3.85 24.62
CA ALA A 136 17.51 -4.51 25.34
C ALA A 136 17.50 -6.03 25.06
N ARG A 137 17.04 -6.82 26.04
CA ARG A 137 16.93 -8.27 25.86
C ARG A 137 15.84 -8.61 24.85
N ILE A 138 15.93 -9.79 24.23
CA ILE A 138 14.86 -10.28 23.35
C ILE A 138 13.67 -10.70 24.22
N PHE A 139 12.47 -10.30 23.81
CA PHE A 139 11.21 -10.74 24.40
C PHE A 139 10.97 -12.21 24.06
N ASP A 140 10.81 -13.03 25.09
CA ASP A 140 10.47 -14.44 24.97
C ASP A 140 9.05 -14.69 25.53
N PRO A 141 8.05 -14.97 24.68
CA PRO A 141 6.68 -15.20 25.11
C PRO A 141 6.48 -16.54 25.84
N TYR A 142 7.47 -17.43 25.79
CA TYR A 142 7.46 -18.77 26.39
C TYR A 142 8.31 -18.87 27.65
N ALA A 143 8.91 -17.77 28.11
CA ALA A 143 9.67 -17.75 29.35
C ALA A 143 8.82 -18.23 30.54
N SER A 144 9.40 -19.11 31.36
CA SER A 144 8.74 -19.67 32.54
C SER A 144 8.49 -18.59 33.61
N ALA A 145 7.53 -18.84 34.50
CA ALA A 145 7.24 -17.92 35.60
C ALA A 145 8.44 -17.75 36.55
N GLU A 146 9.23 -18.80 36.72
CA GLU A 146 10.46 -18.83 37.52
C GLU A 146 11.54 -17.95 36.90
N GLU A 147 11.77 -18.05 35.59
CA GLU A 147 12.71 -17.20 34.86
C GLU A 147 12.32 -15.73 34.94
N LEU A 148 11.02 -15.43 34.77
CA LEU A 148 10.50 -14.07 34.88
C LEU A 148 10.68 -13.47 36.27
N LYS A 149 10.54 -14.26 37.34
CA LYS A 149 10.75 -13.83 38.73
C LYS A 149 12.23 -13.70 39.10
N SER A 150 13.11 -14.47 38.46
CA SER A 150 14.55 -14.46 38.74
C SER A 150 15.28 -13.20 38.26
N ARG A 151 14.64 -12.39 37.41
CA ARG A 151 15.25 -11.24 36.73
C ARG A 151 14.50 -9.94 37.07
N PRO A 152 15.18 -8.79 37.06
CA PRO A 152 14.50 -7.50 37.18
C PRO A 152 13.55 -7.30 36.00
N ILE A 153 12.45 -6.57 36.26
CA ILE A 153 11.47 -6.14 35.26
C ILE A 153 12.19 -5.25 34.24
N PRO A 154 12.37 -5.68 32.97
CA PRO A 154 12.97 -4.85 31.95
C PRO A 154 12.14 -3.59 31.70
N GLN A 155 12.82 -2.45 31.55
CA GLN A 155 12.19 -1.23 31.05
C GLN A 155 11.78 -1.36 29.58
N MET A 156 12.51 -2.19 28.82
CA MET A 156 12.25 -2.43 27.42
C MET A 156 12.77 -3.79 26.96
N GLU A 157 12.11 -4.38 25.95
CA GLU A 157 12.51 -5.64 25.31
C GLU A 157 12.36 -5.57 23.79
N ARG A 158 13.13 -6.39 23.07
CA ARG A 158 13.10 -6.48 21.60
C ARG A 158 12.19 -7.60 21.15
N LEU A 159 11.16 -7.25 20.39
CA LEU A 159 10.33 -8.22 19.69
C LEU A 159 11.15 -8.89 18.57
N SER A 160 10.93 -10.20 18.40
CA SER A 160 11.39 -10.92 17.21
C SER A 160 10.90 -10.24 15.92
N THR A 161 11.69 -10.35 14.86
CA THR A 161 11.33 -9.82 13.51
C THR A 161 10.04 -10.42 12.97
N LEU A 162 9.61 -11.57 13.49
CA LEU A 162 8.33 -12.20 13.13
C LEU A 162 7.10 -11.37 13.52
N TYR A 163 7.21 -10.51 14.55
CA TYR A 163 6.12 -9.65 15.00
C TYR A 163 6.08 -8.29 14.30
N ASN A 164 7.02 -8.01 13.40
CA ASN A 164 7.04 -6.77 12.62
C ASN A 164 7.88 -6.97 11.35
N ALA A 165 7.46 -7.93 10.52
CA ALA A 165 8.23 -8.36 9.37
C ALA A 165 8.16 -7.30 8.26
N ASP A 166 9.29 -6.67 7.96
CA ASP A 166 9.39 -5.62 6.93
C ASP A 166 9.30 -6.25 5.53
N VAL A 167 8.14 -6.11 4.91
CA VAL A 167 7.85 -6.63 3.57
C VAL A 167 8.74 -5.98 2.52
N GLY A 168 9.04 -4.69 2.67
CA GLY A 168 9.90 -3.95 1.75
C GLY A 168 11.33 -4.46 1.73
N LEU A 169 11.90 -4.69 2.92
CA LEU A 169 13.24 -5.25 3.05
C LEU A 169 13.29 -6.69 2.50
N TYR A 170 12.25 -7.48 2.75
CA TYR A 170 12.13 -8.82 2.19
C TYR A 170 12.14 -8.80 0.66
N MET A 171 11.42 -7.86 0.03
CA MET A 171 11.42 -7.73 -1.42
C MET A 171 12.79 -7.37 -1.98
N LEU A 172 13.49 -6.42 -1.35
CA LEU A 172 14.84 -5.99 -1.75
C LEU A 172 15.85 -7.13 -1.60
N ALA A 173 15.79 -7.86 -0.48
CA ALA A 173 16.71 -8.96 -0.17
C ALA A 173 16.57 -10.14 -1.14
N ASN A 174 15.35 -10.43 -1.60
CA ASN A 174 15.10 -11.59 -2.46
C ASN A 174 15.40 -11.34 -3.95
N LYS A 175 15.87 -10.15 -4.37
CA LYS A 175 16.19 -9.83 -5.79
C LYS A 175 15.08 -10.22 -6.79
N VAL A 176 13.83 -10.36 -6.34
CA VAL A 176 12.72 -10.77 -7.20
C VAL A 176 12.18 -9.52 -7.85
N THR A 177 12.79 -9.14 -8.96
CA THR A 177 12.10 -8.56 -10.13
C THR A 177 13.07 -8.40 -11.30
N SER A 178 14.36 -8.11 -11.09
CA SER A 178 15.25 -7.80 -12.23
C SER A 178 15.85 -8.98 -12.99
N LEU A 179 16.12 -10.14 -12.36
CA LEU A 179 16.85 -11.20 -13.08
C LEU A 179 15.99 -12.07 -14.01
N CYS A 180 14.67 -12.12 -13.82
CA CYS A 180 13.81 -12.92 -14.70
C CYS A 180 13.41 -12.15 -15.97
N LEU A 181 13.29 -10.82 -15.89
CA LEU A 181 12.96 -9.96 -17.04
C LEU A 181 14.08 -9.95 -18.11
N PHE A 182 15.36 -10.00 -17.72
CA PHE A 182 16.48 -9.96 -18.66
C PHE A 182 16.55 -11.20 -19.58
N CYS A 183 16.20 -12.38 -19.07
CA CYS A 183 16.19 -13.61 -19.88
C CYS A 183 14.99 -13.70 -20.83
N ILE A 184 13.87 -13.02 -20.53
CA ILE A 184 12.65 -13.07 -21.34
C ILE A 184 12.70 -12.02 -22.47
N PHE A 185 13.28 -10.84 -22.24
CA PHE A 185 13.34 -9.77 -23.23
C PHE A 185 14.48 -9.87 -24.26
N CYS A 186 15.59 -10.57 -23.95
CA CYS A 186 16.76 -10.58 -24.84
C CYS A 186 16.78 -11.74 -25.86
N GLY A 187 15.75 -12.58 -25.94
CA GLY A 187 15.65 -13.62 -26.97
C GLY A 187 16.80 -14.64 -27.00
N TYR A 188 17.63 -14.70 -25.96
CA TYR A 188 18.70 -15.69 -25.86
C TYR A 188 18.10 -17.04 -25.47
N PRO A 189 18.45 -18.14 -26.16
CA PRO A 189 18.11 -19.46 -25.67
C PRO A 189 18.70 -19.63 -24.26
N PRO A 190 18.04 -20.37 -23.35
CA PRO A 190 18.49 -20.52 -21.98
C PRO A 190 19.87 -21.18 -21.98
N VAL A 191 20.93 -20.37 -21.90
CA VAL A 191 22.26 -20.89 -21.65
C VAL A 191 22.23 -21.45 -20.23
N ARG A 192 22.42 -22.77 -20.10
CA ARG A 192 22.65 -23.46 -18.83
C ARG A 192 23.90 -22.89 -18.14
N ARG A 193 23.81 -21.71 -17.53
CA ARG A 193 24.69 -21.31 -16.45
C ARG A 193 24.01 -21.74 -15.16
N ARG A 194 24.67 -22.63 -14.42
CA ARG A 194 24.24 -23.08 -13.08
C ARG A 194 23.96 -21.84 -12.23
N GLY A 195 22.69 -21.53 -11.95
CA GLY A 195 22.32 -20.45 -11.03
C GLY A 195 21.05 -19.66 -11.34
N CYS A 196 20.54 -19.64 -12.58
CA CYS A 196 19.29 -18.92 -12.91
C CYS A 196 18.14 -19.91 -13.17
N TYR A 197 17.43 -20.29 -12.11
CA TYR A 197 16.17 -21.03 -12.19
C TYR A 197 15.01 -20.04 -11.93
N CYS A 198 14.30 -19.62 -12.97
CA CYS A 198 12.94 -19.10 -12.83
C CYS A 198 11.96 -20.27 -12.95
N SER A 199 11.61 -20.88 -11.82
CA SER A 199 10.54 -21.89 -11.74
C SER A 199 9.42 -21.34 -10.88
N SER A 200 8.18 -21.34 -11.39
CA SER A 200 7.00 -20.88 -10.64
C SER A 200 6.80 -21.65 -9.33
N LYS A 201 7.32 -22.89 -9.24
CA LYS A 201 7.30 -23.70 -8.02
C LYS A 201 8.09 -23.10 -6.85
N HIS A 202 9.10 -22.26 -7.10
CA HIS A 202 9.83 -21.59 -6.01
C HIS A 202 9.07 -20.37 -5.47
N TYR A 203 8.21 -19.77 -6.29
CA TYR A 203 7.44 -18.56 -5.97
C TYR A 203 6.18 -18.83 -5.14
N ASP A 204 5.49 -19.95 -5.36
CA ASP A 204 4.36 -20.38 -4.50
C ASP A 204 4.82 -20.71 -3.07
N GLY A 205 6.06 -21.16 -2.90
CA GLY A 205 6.69 -21.36 -1.60
C GLY A 205 7.01 -20.06 -0.85
N LEU A 206 7.24 -18.94 -1.55
CA LEU A 206 7.67 -17.67 -0.97
C LEU A 206 6.53 -16.93 -0.25
N GLY A 207 5.37 -16.79 -0.91
CA GLY A 207 4.15 -16.28 -0.27
C GLY A 207 3.72 -17.19 0.89
N GLY A 208 3.89 -18.51 0.72
CA GLY A 208 3.73 -19.50 1.76
C GLY A 208 4.65 -19.28 2.96
N TRP A 209 5.93 -18.95 2.77
CA TRP A 209 6.89 -18.71 3.85
C TRP A 209 6.57 -17.45 4.65
N LEU A 210 6.25 -16.34 3.97
CA LEU A 210 5.80 -15.09 4.60
C LEU A 210 4.61 -15.31 5.53
N MET A 211 3.66 -16.13 5.09
CA MET A 211 2.47 -16.52 5.87
C MET A 211 2.77 -17.58 6.94
N ARG A 212 3.72 -18.49 6.71
CA ARG A 212 4.01 -19.62 7.60
C ARG A 212 4.83 -19.24 8.83
N GLN A 213 5.66 -18.21 8.77
CA GLN A 213 6.58 -17.89 9.86
C GLN A 213 6.17 -16.61 10.61
N ASN A 214 5.76 -15.56 9.90
CA ASN A 214 5.51 -14.26 10.51
C ASN A 214 4.13 -14.20 11.18
N PHE A 215 4.02 -13.32 12.17
CA PHE A 215 2.78 -13.01 12.87
C PHE A 215 2.16 -11.71 12.39
N VAL A 216 3.01 -10.70 12.16
CA VAL A 216 2.60 -9.39 11.62
C VAL A 216 3.50 -9.04 10.46
N LEU A 217 2.89 -8.68 9.33
CA LEU A 217 3.60 -8.14 8.18
C LEU A 217 3.44 -6.62 8.19
N PHE A 218 4.54 -5.90 8.05
CA PHE A 218 4.55 -4.45 7.95
C PHE A 218 4.89 -4.02 6.51
N ILE A 219 3.94 -3.32 5.88
CA ILE A 219 4.05 -2.85 4.51
C ILE A 219 4.77 -1.49 4.51
N THR A 220 6.09 -1.51 4.55
CA THR A 220 6.91 -0.29 4.68
C THR A 220 7.17 0.44 3.37
N THR A 221 6.93 -0.20 2.23
CA THR A 221 7.18 0.34 0.90
C THR A 221 6.17 1.42 0.54
N GLY A 222 6.58 2.68 0.71
CA GLY A 222 5.77 3.86 0.42
C GLY A 222 5.01 3.81 -0.91
N PRO A 223 5.67 3.56 -2.07
CA PRO A 223 4.98 3.48 -3.35
C PRO A 223 4.32 2.12 -3.60
N LEU A 224 4.68 1.05 -2.87
CA LEU A 224 4.19 -0.30 -3.15
C LEU A 224 3.20 -0.74 -2.08
N LYS A 225 2.11 0.01 -1.91
CA LYS A 225 1.04 -0.33 -0.97
C LYS A 225 0.03 -1.27 -1.60
N PRO A 226 -0.44 -2.32 -0.91
CA PRO A 226 -1.27 -3.35 -1.53
C PRO A 226 -2.70 -2.90 -1.85
N TRP A 227 -3.14 -1.75 -1.33
CA TRP A 227 -4.41 -1.14 -1.73
C TRP A 227 -4.28 -0.33 -3.03
N ASP A 228 -3.06 -0.08 -3.51
CA ASP A 228 -2.83 0.50 -4.82
C ASP A 228 -2.90 -0.62 -5.86
N TRP A 229 -3.89 -0.54 -6.75
CA TRP A 229 -4.21 -1.59 -7.72
C TRP A 229 -3.01 -2.06 -8.57
N TRP A 230 -2.10 -1.16 -8.90
CA TRP A 230 -0.93 -1.44 -9.73
C TRP A 230 0.20 -2.16 -8.96
N THR A 231 0.10 -2.29 -7.65
CA THR A 231 1.13 -3.02 -6.89
C THR A 231 0.91 -4.52 -6.92
N HIS A 232 -0.30 -4.98 -7.25
CA HIS A 232 -0.68 -6.38 -7.31
C HIS A 232 0.22 -7.20 -8.25
N TRP A 233 0.60 -6.65 -9.40
CA TRP A 233 1.47 -7.32 -10.36
C TRP A 233 2.97 -7.23 -10.01
N LEU A 234 3.34 -6.33 -9.10
CA LEU A 234 4.74 -6.14 -8.68
C LEU A 234 5.10 -6.99 -7.47
N VAL A 235 4.17 -7.15 -6.52
CA VAL A 235 4.50 -7.65 -5.18
C VAL A 235 3.51 -8.72 -4.71
N LYS A 236 4.00 -9.95 -4.51
CA LYS A 236 3.21 -11.06 -3.96
C LYS A 236 2.53 -10.79 -2.60
N PRO A 237 3.11 -9.99 -1.69
CA PRO A 237 2.43 -9.61 -0.44
C PRO A 237 1.07 -8.91 -0.64
N VAL A 238 0.77 -8.38 -1.83
CA VAL A 238 -0.58 -7.88 -2.15
C VAL A 238 -1.62 -8.99 -2.05
N ASP A 239 -1.29 -10.22 -2.43
CA ASP A 239 -2.23 -11.35 -2.38
C ASP A 239 -2.69 -11.59 -0.93
N VAL A 240 -1.79 -11.45 0.04
CA VAL A 240 -2.12 -11.60 1.47
C VAL A 240 -3.13 -10.54 1.91
N TRP A 241 -2.88 -9.28 1.55
CA TRP A 241 -3.79 -8.18 1.85
C TRP A 241 -5.15 -8.36 1.18
N GLN A 242 -5.16 -8.70 -0.12
CA GLN A 242 -6.38 -8.87 -0.89
C GLN A 242 -7.19 -10.07 -0.39
N ASN A 243 -6.54 -11.19 -0.06
CA ASN A 243 -7.19 -12.36 0.51
C ASN A 243 -7.84 -12.09 1.88
N ALA A 244 -7.27 -11.20 2.67
CA ALA A 244 -7.91 -10.74 3.91
C ALA A 244 -9.10 -9.81 3.58
N ARG A 245 -8.91 -8.87 2.66
CA ARG A 245 -9.93 -7.89 2.26
C ARG A 245 -11.20 -8.52 1.69
N ILE A 246 -11.08 -9.50 0.78
CA ILE A 246 -12.26 -10.14 0.15
C ILE A 246 -13.10 -10.98 1.11
N LYS A 247 -12.54 -11.34 2.28
CA LYS A 247 -13.23 -12.09 3.33
C LYS A 247 -13.98 -11.18 4.31
N LEU A 248 -13.87 -9.86 4.16
CA LEU A 248 -14.60 -8.92 5.00
C LEU A 248 -16.09 -8.99 4.69
N ASP A 249 -16.89 -9.22 5.73
CA ASP A 249 -18.34 -9.19 5.63
C ASP A 249 -18.85 -7.79 5.30
N GLU A 250 -20.05 -7.72 4.74
CA GLU A 250 -20.72 -6.46 4.47
C GLU A 250 -21.38 -5.92 5.76
N THR A 251 -20.72 -4.96 6.40
CA THR A 251 -21.21 -4.30 7.62
C THR A 251 -22.02 -3.05 7.34
N LEU A 252 -21.79 -2.42 6.18
CA LEU A 252 -22.59 -1.32 5.64
C LEU A 252 -22.91 -1.60 4.16
N PRO A 253 -23.99 -1.03 3.59
CA PRO A 253 -24.38 -1.30 2.20
C PRO A 253 -23.25 -1.02 1.20
N GLY A 254 -22.84 -2.05 0.46
CA GLY A 254 -21.79 -2.01 -0.56
C GLY A 254 -20.36 -2.02 -0.02
N THR A 255 -20.13 -2.41 1.25
CA THR A 255 -18.78 -2.51 1.84
C THR A 255 -18.18 -3.91 1.88
N GLY A 256 -18.97 -4.94 1.56
CA GLY A 256 -18.52 -6.33 1.52
C GLY A 256 -17.28 -6.52 0.65
N GLY A 257 -16.35 -7.36 1.10
CA GLY A 257 -15.05 -7.55 0.44
C GLY A 257 -14.18 -6.27 0.44
N GLY A 258 -14.42 -5.37 1.40
CA GLY A 258 -13.75 -4.08 1.52
C GLY A 258 -14.06 -3.12 0.36
N GLN A 259 -15.20 -3.26 -0.30
CA GLN A 259 -15.60 -2.36 -1.39
C GLN A 259 -16.06 -0.99 -0.87
N ASN A 260 -16.14 -0.02 -1.77
CA ASN A 260 -16.76 1.27 -1.49
C ASN A 260 -17.90 1.47 -2.50
N PRO A 261 -19.14 1.75 -2.03
CA PRO A 261 -20.29 1.90 -2.92
C PRO A 261 -20.12 3.01 -3.95
N LYS A 262 -19.30 4.04 -3.66
CA LYS A 262 -18.98 5.10 -4.62
C LYS A 262 -18.04 4.64 -5.73
N ASP A 263 -17.18 3.66 -5.47
CA ASP A 263 -16.21 3.18 -6.44
C ASP A 263 -16.93 2.45 -7.58
N LYS A 264 -17.97 1.66 -7.26
CA LYS A 264 -18.77 0.97 -8.28
C LYS A 264 -19.47 1.97 -9.22
N LEU A 265 -20.04 3.03 -8.66
CA LEU A 265 -20.68 4.09 -9.44
C LEU A 265 -19.66 4.80 -10.34
N LEU A 266 -18.51 5.19 -9.76
CA LEU A 266 -17.43 5.84 -10.47
C LEU A 266 -16.90 4.98 -11.62
N ILE A 267 -16.59 3.70 -11.36
CA ILE A 267 -16.13 2.74 -12.37
C ILE A 267 -17.19 2.56 -13.45
N THR A 268 -18.47 2.48 -13.09
CA THR A 268 -19.57 2.36 -14.07
C THR A 268 -19.65 3.60 -14.97
N PHE A 269 -19.57 4.80 -14.42
CA PHE A 269 -19.52 6.04 -15.22
C PHE A 269 -18.30 6.09 -16.13
N LEU A 270 -17.14 5.70 -15.60
CA LEU A 270 -15.89 5.63 -16.33
C LEU A 270 -16.01 4.62 -17.49
N ILE A 271 -16.68 3.48 -17.33
CA ILE A 271 -16.87 2.54 -18.44
C ILE A 271 -17.92 3.02 -19.44
N LEU A 272 -19.05 3.58 -18.98
CA LEU A 272 -20.18 3.93 -19.85
C LEU A 272 -19.94 5.21 -20.65
N LEU A 273 -19.25 6.20 -20.09
CA LEU A 273 -19.08 7.51 -20.74
C LEU A 273 -18.32 7.42 -22.08
N PRO A 274 -17.21 6.66 -22.21
CA PRO A 274 -16.58 6.40 -23.50
C PRO A 274 -17.47 5.63 -24.48
N LEU A 275 -18.24 4.65 -24.00
CA LEU A 275 -19.14 3.86 -24.85
C LEU A 275 -20.29 4.70 -25.42
N VAL A 276 -20.89 5.56 -24.61
CA VAL A 276 -21.93 6.49 -25.05
C VAL A 276 -21.35 7.51 -26.04
N PHE A 277 -20.15 8.02 -25.79
CA PHE A 277 -19.46 8.90 -26.73
C PHE A 277 -19.20 8.23 -28.08
N LEU A 278 -18.70 6.99 -28.09
CA LEU A 278 -18.51 6.20 -29.30
C LEU A 278 -19.81 5.97 -30.07
N MET A 279 -20.89 5.61 -29.36
CA MET A 279 -22.22 5.42 -29.95
C MET A 279 -22.76 6.72 -30.57
N PHE A 280 -22.57 7.86 -29.89
CA PHE A 280 -22.95 9.17 -30.41
C PHE A 280 -22.16 9.53 -31.68
N CYS A 281 -20.84 9.31 -31.68
CA CYS A 281 -19.98 9.52 -32.85
C CYS A 281 -20.41 8.62 -34.04
N TYR A 282 -20.72 7.35 -33.78
CA TYR A 282 -21.20 6.41 -34.79
C TYR A 282 -22.56 6.84 -35.37
N TYR A 283 -23.52 7.19 -34.52
CA TYR A 283 -24.84 7.65 -34.95
C TYR A 283 -24.77 8.94 -35.78
N ARG A 284 -23.92 9.90 -35.38
CA ARG A 284 -23.69 11.13 -36.15
C ARG A 284 -23.08 10.85 -37.53
N SER A 285 -22.14 9.91 -37.61
CA SER A 285 -21.55 9.44 -38.87
C SER A 285 -22.62 8.80 -39.78
N TYR A 286 -23.48 7.94 -39.21
CA TYR A 286 -24.58 7.29 -39.93
C TYR A 286 -25.59 8.29 -40.51
N LEU A 287 -25.98 9.32 -39.75
CA LEU A 287 -26.90 10.37 -40.21
C LEU A 287 -26.33 11.26 -41.32
N GLN A 288 -25.01 11.31 -41.49
CA GLN A 288 -24.34 12.09 -42.54
C GLN A 288 -24.24 11.33 -43.89
N LEU A 289 -24.87 10.15 -44.00
CA LEU A 289 -25.02 9.40 -45.26
C LEU A 289 -26.41 9.61 -45.92
N PRO A 290 -26.69 10.76 -46.53
CA PRO A 290 -27.56 10.82 -47.69
C PRO A 290 -26.74 11.22 -48.92
N ASN A 291 -26.52 10.25 -49.82
CA ASN A 291 -26.00 10.43 -51.19
C ASN A 291 -24.59 11.04 -51.32
N ALA A 292 -23.53 10.25 -51.15
CA ALA A 292 -22.23 10.56 -51.74
C ALA A 292 -21.50 9.29 -52.18
N ALA A 293 -21.15 9.23 -53.46
CA ALA A 293 -20.35 8.19 -54.07
C ALA A 293 -18.94 8.11 -53.45
N ASN A 294 -18.51 6.91 -53.06
CA ASN A 294 -17.14 6.39 -52.96
C ASN A 294 -15.98 7.29 -52.48
N LYS A 295 -16.22 8.32 -51.66
CA LYS A 295 -15.14 9.00 -50.92
C LYS A 295 -15.49 9.10 -49.45
N VAL A 296 -14.63 8.55 -48.60
CA VAL A 296 -14.74 8.64 -47.15
C VAL A 296 -14.68 10.12 -46.77
N PRO A 297 -15.73 10.69 -46.16
CA PRO A 297 -15.73 12.11 -45.80
C PRO A 297 -14.57 12.47 -44.85
N VAL A 298 -13.86 13.55 -45.15
CA VAL A 298 -12.69 14.03 -44.37
C VAL A 298 -13.01 14.23 -42.88
N PHE A 299 -14.26 14.54 -42.54
CA PHE A 299 -14.69 14.69 -41.15
C PHE A 299 -14.59 13.38 -40.34
N LEU A 300 -14.62 12.20 -40.98
CA LEU A 300 -14.45 10.91 -40.29
C LEU A 300 -13.03 10.71 -39.80
N GLY A 301 -12.03 11.18 -40.56
CA GLY A 301 -10.64 11.22 -40.11
C GLY A 301 -10.48 12.12 -38.88
N ALA A 302 -11.07 13.32 -38.91
CA ALA A 302 -11.04 14.23 -37.76
C ALA A 302 -11.78 13.68 -36.53
N MET A 303 -12.96 13.06 -36.72
CA MET A 303 -13.71 12.43 -35.63
C MET A 303 -12.94 11.25 -35.03
N SER A 304 -12.27 10.46 -35.86
CA SER A 304 -11.41 9.37 -35.42
C SER A 304 -10.25 9.89 -34.55
N VAL A 305 -9.56 10.94 -34.98
CA VAL A 305 -8.47 11.56 -34.21
C VAL A 305 -8.98 12.07 -32.86
N VAL A 306 -10.15 12.73 -32.83
CA VAL A 306 -10.78 13.18 -31.59
C VAL A 306 -11.15 12.01 -30.68
N VAL A 307 -11.73 10.93 -31.22
CA VAL A 307 -12.06 9.72 -30.45
C VAL A 307 -10.81 9.07 -29.85
N CYS A 308 -9.71 8.99 -30.61
CA CYS A 308 -8.44 8.45 -30.12
C CYS A 308 -7.83 9.32 -29.02
N ILE A 309 -7.85 10.65 -29.18
CA ILE A 309 -7.37 11.59 -28.15
C ILE A 309 -8.24 11.48 -26.89
N MET A 310 -9.57 11.43 -27.04
CA MET A 310 -10.50 11.28 -25.92
C MET A 310 -10.31 9.92 -25.22
N ALA A 311 -10.09 8.83 -25.95
CA ALA A 311 -9.79 7.52 -25.38
C ALA A 311 -8.44 7.51 -24.62
N ALA A 312 -7.42 8.19 -25.15
CA ALA A 312 -6.12 8.33 -24.50
C ALA A 312 -6.21 9.20 -23.23
N LEU A 313 -6.88 10.35 -23.30
CA LEU A 313 -7.12 11.24 -22.15
C LEU A 313 -7.99 10.57 -21.09
N PHE A 314 -8.97 9.78 -21.52
CA PHE A 314 -9.83 9.00 -20.63
C PHE A 314 -9.04 7.89 -19.93
N SER A 315 -8.22 7.13 -20.66
CA SER A 315 -7.31 6.12 -20.10
C SER A 315 -6.33 6.74 -19.09
N LEU A 316 -5.81 7.93 -19.40
CA LEU A 316 -4.94 8.71 -18.52
C LEU A 316 -5.69 9.24 -17.28
N ALA A 317 -6.90 9.77 -17.44
CA ALA A 317 -7.71 10.27 -16.33
C ALA A 317 -8.18 9.14 -15.41
N LEU A 318 -8.52 7.98 -15.98
CA LEU A 318 -8.86 6.76 -15.25
C LEU A 318 -7.66 6.27 -14.45
N SER A 319 -6.47 6.26 -15.04
CA SER A 319 -5.25 5.87 -14.32
C SER A 319 -4.97 6.82 -13.15
N PHE A 320 -5.10 8.14 -13.33
CA PHE A 320 -4.93 9.11 -12.24
C PHE A 320 -6.05 9.11 -11.20
N SER A 321 -7.28 8.71 -11.57
CA SER A 321 -8.43 8.69 -10.65
C SER A 321 -8.49 7.42 -9.81
N ILE A 322 -7.97 6.30 -10.33
CA ILE A 322 -7.86 5.03 -9.59
C ILE A 322 -6.57 5.02 -8.74
N VAL A 323 -5.55 5.80 -9.08
CA VAL A 323 -4.40 6.04 -8.20
C VAL A 323 -4.86 6.91 -7.00
N PRO A 324 -4.76 6.43 -5.75
CA PRO A 324 -5.12 7.25 -4.61
C PRO A 324 -4.24 8.50 -4.57
N ARG A 325 -4.86 9.65 -4.28
CA ARG A 325 -4.25 10.98 -4.17
C ARG A 325 -3.06 11.08 -3.17
N GLN A 326 -2.67 9.99 -2.54
CA GLN A 326 -1.57 9.91 -1.59
C GLN A 326 -0.21 9.57 -2.22
N VAL A 327 -0.14 9.33 -3.54
CA VAL A 327 1.12 9.02 -4.22
C VAL A 327 1.30 9.91 -5.46
N MET A 328 1.84 11.11 -5.26
CA MET A 328 2.54 11.83 -6.34
C MET A 328 4.05 11.70 -6.08
N PRO A 329 4.79 10.89 -6.86
CA PRO A 329 6.24 10.90 -6.83
C PRO A 329 6.73 11.92 -7.86
N TRP A 330 7.09 13.12 -7.41
CA TRP A 330 8.01 13.95 -8.18
C TRP A 330 9.45 13.57 -7.83
N THR A 331 10.23 13.34 -8.90
CA THR A 331 11.69 13.18 -9.01
C THR A 331 12.32 11.82 -8.66
N GLY A 332 12.91 11.21 -9.70
CA GLY A 332 13.79 10.05 -9.63
C GLY A 332 13.73 9.23 -10.92
N HIS A 333 14.50 9.63 -11.93
CA HIS A 333 14.73 8.92 -13.19
C HIS A 333 14.85 7.39 -13.02
N LEU A 334 14.12 6.62 -13.83
CA LEU A 334 14.69 5.67 -14.81
C LEU A 334 13.58 5.11 -15.71
N ARG A 335 14.00 4.84 -16.95
CA ARG A 335 13.24 4.58 -18.17
C ARG A 335 12.84 3.11 -18.28
N GLU A 336 11.88 2.86 -19.17
CA GLU A 336 11.50 1.59 -19.83
C GLU A 336 10.53 0.66 -19.07
N MET A 337 9.30 0.62 -19.60
CA MET A 337 8.25 -0.35 -19.29
C MET A 337 7.96 -1.20 -20.53
N SER A 338 7.96 -2.53 -20.37
CA SER A 338 7.35 -3.48 -21.31
C SER A 338 6.76 -4.69 -20.58
N SER A 339 5.41 -4.77 -20.62
CA SER A 339 4.47 -5.91 -20.81
C SER A 339 4.73 -7.28 -20.14
N CYS A 340 3.78 -8.03 -19.55
CA CYS A 340 2.31 -8.17 -19.71
C CYS A 340 1.64 -8.87 -18.49
N ASP A 341 0.45 -8.42 -18.08
CA ASP A 341 -0.67 -9.22 -17.51
C ASP A 341 -1.98 -8.42 -17.64
N VAL A 342 -3.17 -9.01 -17.49
CA VAL A 342 -4.52 -8.57 -17.94
C VAL A 342 -4.81 -7.05 -17.97
N ALA A 343 -4.32 -6.22 -17.04
CA ALA A 343 -4.43 -4.75 -17.13
C ALA A 343 -3.44 -4.08 -18.11
N ALA A 344 -2.22 -4.61 -18.26
CA ALA A 344 -1.33 -4.36 -19.40
C ALA A 344 -1.82 -5.11 -20.66
N CYS A 345 -2.71 -6.10 -20.53
CA CYS A 345 -3.46 -6.64 -21.64
C CYS A 345 -4.65 -5.73 -22.01
N TYR A 346 -5.30 -5.00 -21.09
CA TYR A 346 -6.35 -4.00 -21.38
C TYR A 346 -5.77 -2.64 -21.78
N TYR A 347 -4.67 -2.21 -21.18
CA TYR A 347 -3.88 -1.07 -21.61
C TYR A 347 -3.11 -1.41 -22.88
N GLY A 348 -2.59 -2.64 -23.01
CA GLY A 348 -1.98 -3.14 -24.24
C GLY A 348 -2.99 -3.44 -25.34
N LEU A 349 -4.19 -3.93 -25.05
CA LEU A 349 -5.33 -4.01 -26.00
C LEU A 349 -5.83 -2.61 -26.29
N GLY A 350 -5.86 -1.69 -25.33
CA GLY A 350 -6.25 -0.30 -25.53
C GLY A 350 -5.26 0.43 -26.42
N MET A 351 -3.96 0.30 -26.17
CA MET A 351 -2.84 0.85 -26.94
C MET A 351 -2.64 0.11 -28.27
N ALA A 352 -2.90 -1.20 -28.33
CA ALA A 352 -2.90 -1.98 -29.57
C ALA A 352 -4.16 -1.69 -30.38
N SER A 353 -5.31 -1.43 -29.78
CA SER A 353 -6.53 -0.97 -30.48
C SER A 353 -6.35 0.47 -30.96
N LEU A 354 -5.68 1.33 -30.19
CA LEU A 354 -5.23 2.66 -30.62
C LEU A 354 -4.22 2.55 -31.76
N ALA A 355 -3.25 1.63 -31.68
CA ALA A 355 -2.27 1.40 -32.73
C ALA A 355 -2.89 0.78 -33.98
N LEU A 356 -3.82 -0.17 -33.85
CA LEU A 356 -4.56 -0.79 -34.95
C LEU A 356 -5.56 0.20 -35.57
N ALA A 357 -6.21 1.04 -34.76
CA ALA A 357 -7.02 2.14 -35.24
C ALA A 357 -6.16 3.16 -36.00
N VAL A 358 -4.99 3.55 -35.47
CA VAL A 358 -4.02 4.40 -36.17
C VAL A 358 -3.48 3.73 -37.44
N LEU A 359 -3.30 2.40 -37.48
CA LEU A 359 -2.85 1.67 -38.66
C LEU A 359 -3.96 1.56 -39.72
N ILE A 360 -5.18 1.19 -39.33
CA ILE A 360 -6.35 1.06 -40.23
C ILE A 360 -6.77 2.44 -40.77
N LEU A 361 -6.70 3.49 -39.94
CA LEU A 361 -7.06 4.86 -40.31
C LEU A 361 -5.92 5.61 -41.02
N GLY A 362 -4.66 5.30 -40.67
CA GLY A 362 -3.49 5.77 -41.41
C GLY A 362 -3.38 5.14 -42.80
N VAL A 363 -3.74 3.85 -42.95
CA VAL A 363 -3.81 3.18 -44.25
C VAL A 363 -5.02 3.66 -45.07
N THR A 364 -6.18 3.92 -44.46
CA THR A 364 -7.30 4.54 -45.20
C THR A 364 -7.06 6.01 -45.56
N ALA A 365 -6.24 6.75 -44.82
CA ALA A 365 -5.78 8.09 -45.20
C ALA A 365 -4.73 8.10 -46.34
N LEU A 366 -4.06 6.97 -46.60
CA LEU A 366 -3.14 6.78 -47.73
C LEU A 366 -3.84 6.44 -49.05
N PHE A 367 -5.13 6.06 -49.01
CA PHE A 367 -5.92 5.65 -50.17
C PHE A 367 -7.19 6.50 -50.42
N VAL A 368 -7.26 7.73 -49.87
CA VAL A 368 -8.28 8.76 -50.20
C VAL A 368 -7.69 9.88 -51.06
#